data_AF-A0A349PY50-F1
#
_entry.id   AF-A0A349PY50-F1
#
_cell.length_a   1.000
_cell.length_b   1.000
_cell.length_c   1.000
_cell.angle_alpha   90.00
_cell.angle_beta   90.00
_cell.angle_gamma   90.00
#
_symmetry.space_group_name_H-M   'P 1'
#
loop_
_entity.id
_entity.type
_entity.pdbx_description
1 polymer ?
#
loop_
_entity_poly.entity_id
_entity_poly.type
_entity_poly.pdbx_seq_one_letter_code
_entity_poly.pdbx_strand_id
1 'polypeptide(L)'
;CFIIDDTLIEKTGKTIEFIGKVFDHITKKYLLGFKMLVLGYWDGKSLIATDFSLHSEKGKSGNHGMSKKEQKKQFHKNRPIKSPSRKRVEELDEKKTEVVIAMIKRAVKNGLMVSYVLMDSWFTNDNMIKSIRAIKQGAIHLLGMCKMDGRKYNVKDGKELNSHQIITRYERRKGKYSRKHKSHYITVVADYKGEAVKLFYIKYHNAKEWKLLLTTIVYFTRKVYQYFISKVYHFN
;
A
#
# COMPACT_ATOMS: atom_id res chain seq x y z
N CYS A 1 2.72 -14.39 -2.87
CA CYS A 1 2.45 -12.99 -3.30
C CYS A 1 3.44 -12.06 -2.60
N PHE A 2 3.59 -10.83 -3.10
CA PHE A 2 4.24 -9.79 -2.30
C PHE A 2 3.23 -9.08 -1.42
N ILE A 3 3.67 -8.60 -0.26
CA ILE A 3 2.91 -7.78 0.68
C ILE A 3 3.74 -6.55 0.98
N ILE A 4 3.14 -5.38 0.83
CA ILE A 4 3.74 -4.09 1.15
C ILE A 4 3.06 -3.53 2.39
N ASP A 5 3.87 -3.21 3.38
CA ASP A 5 3.41 -2.50 4.58
C ASP A 5 4.52 -1.59 5.12
N ASP A 6 4.14 -0.58 5.88
CA ASP A 6 5.08 0.26 6.61
C ASP A 6 4.77 0.28 8.10
N THR A 7 5.83 0.16 8.91
CA THR A 7 5.74 0.15 10.36
C THR A 7 6.60 1.24 10.97
N LEU A 8 6.20 1.76 12.13
CA LEU A 8 6.99 2.71 12.88
C LEU A 8 8.04 1.97 13.71
N ILE A 9 9.32 2.34 13.54
CA ILE A 9 10.39 1.94 14.43
C ILE A 9 10.67 3.10 15.39
N GLU A 10 10.09 3.01 16.59
CA GLU A 10 10.33 3.98 17.66
C GLU A 10 11.76 3.89 18.20
N LYS A 11 12.30 5.05 18.58
CA LYS A 11 13.61 5.23 19.21
C LYS A 11 13.56 6.35 20.24
N THR A 12 14.52 6.33 21.16
CA THR A 12 14.64 7.35 22.23
C THR A 12 15.82 8.31 22.04
N GLY A 13 16.85 7.89 21.29
CA GLY A 13 18.08 8.67 21.09
C GLY A 13 17.95 9.76 20.02
N LYS A 14 18.15 11.03 20.40
CA LYS A 14 18.10 12.18 19.47
C LYS A 14 19.39 12.42 18.69
N THR A 15 20.48 11.74 19.06
CA THR A 15 21.78 11.84 18.39
C THR A 15 21.94 10.81 17.27
N ILE A 16 20.94 9.96 17.03
CA ILE A 16 20.93 9.04 15.90
C ILE A 16 20.90 9.84 14.60
N GLU A 17 21.73 9.44 13.65
CA GLU A 17 21.83 10.13 12.36
C GLU A 17 20.49 10.06 11.59
N PHE A 18 20.07 11.21 11.04
CA PHE A 18 18.82 11.39 10.29
C PHE A 18 17.52 11.10 11.06
N ILE A 19 17.59 10.93 12.38
CA ILE A 19 16.39 10.63 13.15
C ILE A 19 15.45 11.84 13.21
N GLY A 20 14.15 11.54 13.13
CA GLY A 20 13.10 12.54 13.14
C GLY A 20 11.87 12.06 13.90
N LYS A 21 10.88 12.94 13.98
CA LYS A 21 9.55 12.58 14.45
C LYS A 21 8.70 12.07 13.29
N VAL A 22 7.99 10.99 13.55
CA VAL A 22 7.18 10.26 12.59
C VAL A 22 5.78 10.10 13.17
N PHE A 23 4.75 10.30 12.35
CA PHE A 23 3.38 10.17 12.82
C PHE A 23 2.99 8.70 13.04
N ASP A 24 2.49 8.40 14.22
CA ASP A 24 1.88 7.12 14.54
C ASP A 24 0.35 7.21 14.46
N HIS A 25 -0.24 6.38 13.60
CA HIS A 25 -1.67 6.34 13.38
C HIS A 25 -2.44 5.71 14.53
N ILE A 26 -1.79 4.89 15.36
CA ILE A 26 -2.41 4.23 16.51
C ILE A 26 -2.54 5.22 17.65
N THR A 27 -1.43 5.78 18.13
CA THR A 27 -1.42 6.72 19.25
C THR A 27 -1.82 8.15 18.88
N LYS A 28 -1.91 8.48 17.58
CA LYS A 28 -2.11 9.84 17.04
C LYS A 28 -1.04 10.84 17.47
N LYS A 29 0.16 10.35 17.79
CA LYS A 29 1.30 11.16 18.23
C LYS A 29 2.43 11.12 17.21
N TYR A 30 3.30 12.11 17.29
CA TYR A 30 4.56 12.13 16.57
C TYR A 30 5.65 11.55 17.48
N LEU A 31 6.08 10.33 17.18
CA LEU A 31 7.09 9.59 17.93
C LEU A 31 8.45 9.72 17.26
N LEU A 32 9.52 9.72 18.05
CA LEU A 32 10.88 9.78 17.52
C LEU A 32 11.23 8.42 16.90
N GLY A 33 11.70 8.39 15.65
CA GLY A 33 11.97 7.12 14.97
C GLY A 33 12.05 7.23 13.45
N PHE A 34 11.80 6.10 12.79
CA PHE A 34 11.75 5.96 11.33
C PHE A 34 10.47 5.20 10.92
N LYS A 35 10.02 5.38 9.68
CA LYS A 35 9.12 4.42 9.03
C LYS A 35 9.96 3.36 8.36
N MET A 36 9.79 2.10 8.72
CA MET A 36 10.34 0.97 7.98
C MET A 36 9.29 0.47 6.99
N LEU A 37 9.62 0.59 5.71
CA LEU A 37 8.82 0.05 4.61
C LEU A 37 9.36 -1.34 4.28
N VAL A 38 8.48 -2.35 4.21
CA VAL A 38 8.88 -3.75 4.03
C VAL A 38 8.22 -4.36 2.79
N LEU A 39 9.01 -5.08 1.99
CA LEU A 39 8.53 -6.01 0.97
C LEU A 39 8.54 -7.43 1.54
N GLY A 40 7.38 -7.92 1.96
CA GLY A 40 7.19 -9.30 2.41
C GLY A 40 6.85 -10.24 1.25
N TYR A 41 7.44 -11.42 1.22
CA TYR A 41 7.03 -12.53 0.39
C TYR A 41 6.22 -13.52 1.20
N TRP A 42 5.01 -13.81 0.74
CA TRP A 42 4.11 -14.80 1.34
C TRP A 42 3.93 -16.00 0.41
N ASP A 43 4.35 -17.18 0.86
CA ASP A 43 4.27 -18.43 0.11
C ASP A 43 2.97 -19.24 0.36
N GLY A 44 2.11 -18.76 1.27
CA GLY A 44 0.92 -19.50 1.72
C GLY A 44 1.01 -19.96 3.19
N LYS A 45 2.22 -20.00 3.75
CA LYS A 45 2.52 -20.50 5.10
C LYS A 45 3.41 -19.56 5.91
N SER A 46 4.44 -18.99 5.28
CA SER A 46 5.47 -18.17 5.89
C SER A 46 5.52 -16.79 5.26
N LEU A 47 5.78 -15.77 6.08
CA LEU A 47 6.06 -14.40 5.63
C LEU A 47 7.55 -14.12 5.76
N ILE A 48 8.22 -13.90 4.64
CA ILE A 48 9.67 -13.65 4.58
C ILE A 48 9.88 -12.18 4.19
N ALA A 49 10.58 -11.40 5.00
CA ALA A 49 10.98 -10.05 4.63
C ALA A 49 12.11 -10.12 3.59
N THR A 50 11.80 -9.74 2.35
CA THR A 50 12.73 -9.88 1.21
C THR A 50 13.51 -8.61 0.90
N ASP A 51 12.95 -7.46 1.24
CA ASP A 51 13.59 -6.15 1.09
C ASP A 51 12.96 -5.16 2.09
N PHE A 52 13.68 -4.11 2.43
CA PHE A 52 13.18 -3.04 3.28
C PHE A 52 13.93 -1.72 3.05
N SER A 53 13.29 -0.61 3.38
CA SER A 53 13.92 0.71 3.49
C SER A 53 13.49 1.42 4.76
N LEU A 54 14.30 2.36 5.23
CA LEU A 54 13.93 3.29 6.28
C LEU A 54 13.59 4.63 5.65
N HIS A 55 12.59 5.30 6.20
CA HIS A 55 12.11 6.61 5.76
C HIS A 55 11.98 7.57 6.92
N SER A 56 12.35 8.83 6.67
CA SER A 56 12.16 9.97 7.55
C SER A 56 10.95 10.80 7.11
N GLU A 57 10.28 11.45 8.07
CA GLU A 57 9.15 12.33 7.77
C GLU A 57 9.55 13.79 7.96
N LYS A 58 9.84 14.49 6.85
CA LYS A 58 10.28 15.90 6.86
C LYS A 58 9.34 16.85 7.58
N GLY A 59 8.04 16.56 7.56
CA GLY A 59 7.01 17.50 7.98
C GLY A 59 6.98 18.78 7.11
N LYS A 60 6.07 19.71 7.44
CA LYS A 60 5.91 20.96 6.66
C LYS A 60 7.14 21.87 6.69
N SER A 61 7.85 21.89 7.82
CA SER A 61 9.03 22.72 8.06
C SER A 61 10.34 22.10 7.53
N GLY A 62 10.31 20.88 6.97
CA GLY A 62 11.50 20.20 6.47
C GLY A 62 12.52 19.79 7.54
N ASN A 63 12.21 20.03 8.81
CA ASN A 63 13.12 19.85 9.96
C ASN A 63 12.91 18.53 10.68
N HIS A 64 12.09 17.63 10.14
CA HIS A 64 11.78 16.33 10.71
C HIS A 64 11.21 16.38 12.14
N GLY A 65 10.55 17.48 12.51
CA GLY A 65 10.04 17.69 13.87
C GLY A 65 11.13 17.88 14.94
N MET A 66 12.35 18.22 14.52
CA MET A 66 13.53 18.42 15.37
C MET A 66 14.00 19.88 15.37
N SER A 67 14.50 20.37 16.50
CA SER A 67 15.13 21.70 16.58
C SER A 67 16.51 21.73 15.92
N LYS A 68 16.98 22.92 15.54
CA LYS A 68 18.35 23.10 14.99
C LYS A 68 19.43 22.59 15.96
N LYS A 69 19.24 22.77 17.28
CA LYS A 69 20.17 22.30 18.32
C LYS A 69 20.22 20.77 18.38
N GLU A 70 19.09 20.10 18.22
CA GLU A 70 19.04 18.63 18.20
C GLU A 70 19.67 18.08 16.92
N GLN A 71 19.37 18.65 15.75
CA GLN A 71 19.95 18.21 14.48
C GLN A 71 21.47 18.34 14.47
N LYS A 72 22.04 19.44 14.99
CA LYS A 72 23.49 19.63 15.11
C LYS A 72 24.18 18.60 16.02
N LYS A 73 23.44 17.96 16.92
CA LYS A 73 23.96 16.91 17.82
C LYS A 73 23.85 15.51 17.23
N GLN A 74 23.22 15.35 16.07
CA GLN A 74 23.15 14.06 15.42
C GLN A 74 24.54 13.61 14.98
N PHE A 75 24.75 12.30 15.06
CA PHE A 75 25.93 11.67 14.50
C PHE A 75 25.98 11.95 13.00
N HIS A 76 27.17 12.20 12.46
CA HIS A 76 27.37 12.42 11.04
C HIS A 76 28.54 11.57 10.56
N LYS A 77 28.34 10.88 9.43
CA LYS A 77 29.38 10.07 8.81
C LYS A 77 29.56 10.42 7.35
N ASN A 78 30.80 10.71 6.94
CA ASN A 78 31.12 10.86 5.52
C ASN A 78 30.99 9.50 4.79
N ARG A 79 30.39 9.51 3.60
CA ARG A 79 30.08 8.30 2.83
C ARG A 79 30.53 8.48 1.37
N PRO A 80 31.26 7.51 0.79
CA PRO A 80 31.54 7.53 -0.65
C PRO A 80 30.26 7.53 -1.47
N ILE A 81 30.24 8.30 -2.56
CA ILE A 81 29.06 8.50 -3.43
C ILE A 81 28.49 7.16 -3.93
N LYS A 82 29.36 6.23 -4.34
CA LYS A 82 28.97 4.92 -4.90
C LYS A 82 28.75 3.83 -3.84
N SER A 83 28.68 4.19 -2.56
CA SER A 83 28.53 3.19 -1.49
C SER A 83 27.06 2.77 -1.28
N PRO A 84 26.78 1.51 -0.90
CA PRO A 84 25.43 1.07 -0.52
C PRO A 84 24.85 1.90 0.64
N SER A 85 25.70 2.37 1.55
CA SER A 85 25.28 3.25 2.65
C SER A 85 24.77 4.60 2.16
N ARG A 86 25.34 5.15 1.08
CA ARG A 86 24.85 6.41 0.50
C ARG A 86 23.46 6.23 -0.11
N LYS A 87 23.24 5.13 -0.84
CA LYS A 87 21.93 4.77 -1.38
C LYS A 87 20.85 4.69 -0.29
N ARG A 88 21.16 4.06 0.86
CA ARG A 88 20.20 4.00 1.99
C ARG A 88 19.86 5.36 2.58
N VAL A 89 20.80 6.32 2.54
CA VAL A 89 20.54 7.69 2.99
C VAL A 89 19.63 8.43 2.02
N GLU A 90 19.80 8.18 0.71
CA GLU A 90 18.92 8.75 -0.31
C GLU A 90 17.49 8.21 -0.19
N GLU A 91 17.35 6.91 0.07
CA GLU A 91 16.06 6.25 0.30
C GLU A 91 15.25 6.87 1.47
N LEU A 92 15.90 7.48 2.48
CA LEU A 92 15.22 8.09 3.64
C LEU A 92 14.14 9.09 3.24
N ASP A 93 14.45 9.90 2.23
CA ASP A 93 13.61 11.01 1.77
C ASP A 93 12.90 10.71 0.44
N GLU A 94 13.17 9.55 -0.15
CA GLU A 94 12.49 9.11 -1.36
C GLU A 94 11.01 8.82 -1.10
N LYS A 95 10.20 9.00 -2.14
CA LYS A 95 8.79 8.64 -2.08
C LYS A 95 8.67 7.13 -1.86
N LYS A 96 8.01 6.72 -0.77
CA LYS A 96 7.76 5.31 -0.44
C LYS A 96 7.24 4.50 -1.64
N THR A 97 6.36 5.07 -2.47
CA THR A 97 5.82 4.40 -3.66
C THR A 97 6.90 4.04 -4.67
N GLU A 98 7.88 4.91 -4.90
CA GLU A 98 8.99 4.65 -5.81
C GLU A 98 9.93 3.58 -5.24
N VAL A 99 10.18 3.63 -3.93
CA VAL A 99 10.98 2.61 -3.24
C VAL A 99 10.30 1.24 -3.30
N VAL A 100 8.97 1.17 -3.10
CA VAL A 100 8.17 -0.06 -3.30
C VAL A 100 8.39 -0.64 -4.69
N ILE A 101 8.25 0.18 -5.74
CA ILE A 101 8.43 -0.26 -7.13
C ILE A 101 9.86 -0.78 -7.34
N ALA A 102 10.86 -0.09 -6.79
CA ALA A 102 12.26 -0.50 -6.87
C ALA A 102 12.51 -1.83 -6.14
N MET A 103 11.96 -2.05 -4.95
CA MET A 103 12.06 -3.31 -4.21
C MET A 103 11.44 -4.47 -5.00
N ILE A 104 10.25 -4.28 -5.57
CA ILE A 104 9.59 -5.31 -6.39
C ILE A 104 10.42 -5.64 -7.65
N LYS A 105 10.92 -4.61 -8.36
CA LYS A 105 11.79 -4.81 -9.53
C LYS A 105 13.07 -5.57 -9.17
N ARG A 106 13.68 -5.29 -8.01
CA ARG A 106 14.85 -6.03 -7.51
C ARG A 106 14.51 -7.48 -7.22
N ALA A 107 13.43 -7.76 -6.49
CA ALA A 107 13.02 -9.13 -6.18
C ALA A 107 12.78 -9.94 -7.47
N VAL A 108 12.03 -9.38 -8.42
CA VAL A 108 11.76 -9.98 -9.73
C VAL A 108 13.03 -10.22 -10.55
N LYS A 109 13.95 -9.24 -10.55
CA LYS A 109 15.25 -9.38 -11.24
C LYS A 109 16.08 -10.55 -10.67
N ASN A 110 15.96 -10.81 -9.37
CA ASN A 110 16.64 -11.92 -8.69
C ASN A 110 15.83 -13.23 -8.70
N GLY A 111 14.83 -13.36 -9.58
CA GLY A 111 14.10 -14.62 -9.79
C GLY A 111 12.88 -14.82 -8.88
N LEU A 112 12.60 -13.92 -7.93
CA LEU A 112 11.43 -14.02 -7.08
C LEU A 112 10.19 -13.45 -7.78
N MET A 113 9.51 -14.29 -8.54
CA MET A 113 8.27 -13.96 -9.25
C MET A 113 7.03 -14.23 -8.41
N VAL A 114 6.04 -13.32 -8.48
CA VAL A 114 4.74 -13.48 -7.82
C VAL A 114 3.61 -13.12 -8.77
N SER A 115 2.44 -13.71 -8.57
CA SER A 115 1.25 -13.40 -9.39
C SER A 115 0.62 -12.06 -9.04
N TYR A 116 0.77 -11.60 -7.80
CA TYR A 116 0.22 -10.31 -7.36
C TYR A 116 0.96 -9.70 -6.17
N VAL A 117 0.79 -8.39 -6.03
CA VAL A 117 1.22 -7.56 -4.90
C VAL A 117 -0.01 -7.16 -4.08
N LEU A 118 0.10 -7.32 -2.76
CA LEU A 118 -0.88 -6.93 -1.77
C LEU A 118 -0.45 -5.65 -1.08
N MET A 119 -1.36 -4.69 -0.90
CA MET A 119 -1.03 -3.44 -0.22
C MET A 119 -2.23 -2.75 0.42
N ASP A 120 -1.96 -1.86 1.38
CA ASP A 120 -2.96 -0.98 1.97
C ASP A 120 -3.42 0.12 0.99
N SER A 121 -4.53 0.76 1.33
CA SER A 121 -5.06 1.98 0.76
C SER A 121 -4.09 3.15 0.70
N TRP A 122 -3.08 3.18 1.56
CA TRP A 122 -2.01 4.18 1.52
C TRP A 122 -1.14 4.09 0.26
N PHE A 123 -0.99 2.91 -0.31
CA PHE A 123 -0.14 2.67 -1.48
C PHE A 123 -0.94 2.57 -2.79
N THR A 124 -2.25 2.34 -2.71
CA THR A 124 -3.08 2.08 -3.90
C THR A 124 -3.48 3.37 -4.62
N ASN A 125 -2.74 3.72 -5.67
CA ASN A 125 -2.99 4.84 -6.58
C ASN A 125 -2.72 4.44 -8.05
N ASP A 126 -3.06 5.32 -9.00
CA ASP A 126 -2.93 5.06 -10.44
C ASP A 126 -1.48 4.82 -10.88
N ASN A 127 -0.52 5.59 -10.36
CA ASN A 127 0.90 5.38 -10.65
C ASN A 127 1.38 4.00 -10.18
N MET A 128 0.99 3.58 -8.98
CA MET A 128 1.34 2.28 -8.42
C MET A 128 0.75 1.12 -9.23
N ILE A 129 -0.52 1.24 -9.63
CA ILE A 129 -1.19 0.25 -10.49
C ILE A 129 -0.42 0.12 -11.80
N LYS A 130 -0.21 1.22 -12.53
CA LYS A 130 0.51 1.23 -13.82
C LYS A 130 1.93 0.69 -13.68
N SER A 131 2.65 1.12 -12.65
CA SER A 131 4.03 0.71 -12.42
C SER A 131 4.16 -0.78 -12.15
N ILE A 132 3.25 -1.37 -11.36
CA ILE A 132 3.24 -2.83 -11.12
C ILE A 132 2.84 -3.58 -12.39
N ARG A 133 1.83 -3.10 -13.12
CA ARG A 133 1.41 -3.72 -14.39
C ARG A 133 2.48 -3.65 -15.48
N ALA A 134 3.33 -2.63 -15.47
CA ALA A 134 4.45 -2.55 -16.42
C ALA A 134 5.56 -3.58 -16.15
N ILE A 135 5.64 -4.16 -14.95
CA ILE A 135 6.66 -5.15 -14.61
C ILE A 135 6.39 -6.46 -15.36
N LYS A 136 7.42 -6.95 -16.08
CA LYS A 136 7.37 -8.22 -16.82
C LYS A 136 6.12 -8.33 -17.71
N GLN A 137 5.82 -7.25 -18.45
CA GLN A 137 4.73 -7.21 -19.44
C GLN A 137 3.36 -7.57 -18.85
N GLY A 138 3.05 -7.11 -17.63
CA GLY A 138 1.76 -7.39 -17.01
C GLY A 138 1.66 -8.75 -16.32
N ALA A 139 2.78 -9.42 -16.02
CA ALA A 139 2.75 -10.68 -15.28
C ALA A 139 2.31 -10.50 -13.80
N ILE A 140 2.51 -9.31 -13.23
CA ILE A 140 2.23 -9.04 -11.81
C ILE A 140 0.98 -8.19 -11.68
N HIS A 141 -0.01 -8.68 -10.93
CA HIS A 141 -1.23 -7.93 -10.64
C HIS A 141 -1.14 -7.14 -9.33
N LEU A 142 -2.00 -6.14 -9.18
CA LEU A 142 -2.23 -5.45 -7.91
C LEU A 142 -3.53 -5.95 -7.27
N LEU A 143 -3.51 -6.11 -5.95
CA LEU A 143 -4.68 -6.26 -5.10
C LEU A 143 -4.50 -5.35 -3.88
N GLY A 144 -5.32 -4.31 -3.77
CA GLY A 144 -5.16 -3.31 -2.71
C GLY A 144 -6.49 -2.81 -2.18
N MET A 145 -6.49 -2.37 -0.93
CA MET A 145 -7.59 -1.54 -0.42
C MET A 145 -7.55 -0.18 -1.11
N CYS A 146 -8.71 0.45 -1.29
CA CYS A 146 -8.79 1.82 -1.78
C CYS A 146 -9.63 2.65 -0.83
N LYS A 147 -9.22 3.91 -0.65
CA LYS A 147 -10.08 4.91 -0.02
C LYS A 147 -11.29 5.16 -0.90
N MET A 148 -12.44 5.37 -0.26
CA MET A 148 -13.69 5.77 -0.91
C MET A 148 -13.69 7.28 -1.16
N ASP A 149 -12.70 7.77 -1.91
CA ASP A 149 -12.50 9.17 -2.21
C ASP A 149 -13.19 9.60 -3.52
N GLY A 150 -12.85 10.79 -4.03
CA GLY A 150 -13.42 11.35 -5.26
C GLY A 150 -12.95 10.71 -6.56
N ARG A 151 -12.15 9.64 -6.51
CA ARG A 151 -11.72 8.90 -7.71
C ARG A 151 -12.92 8.39 -8.48
N LYS A 152 -12.83 8.49 -9.80
CA LYS A 152 -13.85 7.97 -10.70
C LYS A 152 -13.32 6.83 -11.55
N TYR A 153 -14.25 5.97 -11.96
CA TYR A 153 -14.01 4.76 -12.72
C TYR A 153 -14.95 4.76 -13.92
N ASN A 154 -14.43 4.41 -15.09
CA ASN A 154 -15.25 4.28 -16.29
C ASN A 154 -15.84 2.87 -16.34
N VAL A 155 -17.16 2.76 -16.12
CA VAL A 155 -17.86 1.47 -16.13
C VAL A 155 -18.30 1.11 -17.55
N LYS A 156 -18.69 -0.15 -17.79
CA LYS A 156 -18.95 -0.67 -19.15
C LYS A 156 -19.91 0.13 -20.04
N ASP A 157 -20.78 0.95 -19.48
CA ASP A 157 -21.70 1.81 -20.24
C ASP A 157 -21.10 3.18 -20.63
N GLY A 158 -19.78 3.34 -20.47
CA GLY A 158 -19.03 4.55 -20.82
C GLY A 158 -19.12 5.65 -19.76
N LYS A 159 -19.86 5.44 -18.66
CA LYS A 159 -20.03 6.45 -17.61
C LYS A 159 -18.87 6.46 -16.64
N GLU A 160 -18.37 7.65 -16.37
CA GLU A 160 -17.36 7.89 -15.35
C GLU A 160 -18.04 8.16 -13.99
N LEU A 161 -17.95 7.19 -13.07
CA LEU A 161 -18.67 7.21 -11.80
C LEU A 161 -17.70 7.10 -10.61
N ASN A 162 -17.98 7.81 -9.53
CA ASN A 162 -17.29 7.59 -8.26
C ASN A 162 -17.85 6.38 -7.52
N SER A 163 -17.16 5.94 -6.48
CA SER A 163 -17.54 4.75 -5.72
C SER A 163 -18.95 4.80 -5.12
N HIS A 164 -19.41 5.96 -4.64
CA HIS A 164 -20.75 6.12 -4.08
C HIS A 164 -21.83 5.92 -5.16
N GLN A 165 -21.63 6.53 -6.34
CA GLN A 165 -22.52 6.38 -7.48
C GLN A 165 -22.57 4.93 -7.99
N ILE A 166 -21.42 4.24 -8.00
CA ILE A 166 -21.33 2.83 -8.39
C ILE A 166 -22.13 1.96 -7.42
N ILE A 167 -21.98 2.17 -6.10
CA ILE A 167 -22.75 1.42 -5.09
C ILE A 167 -24.25 1.66 -5.29
N THR A 168 -24.71 2.91 -5.31
CA THR A 168 -26.14 3.25 -5.49
C THR A 168 -26.72 2.62 -6.77
N ARG A 169 -25.96 2.60 -7.86
CA ARG A 169 -26.39 2.05 -9.15
C ARG A 169 -26.49 0.53 -9.16
N TYR A 170 -25.54 -0.17 -8.50
CA TYR A 170 -25.40 -1.62 -8.64
C TYR A 170 -25.81 -2.42 -7.41
N GLU A 171 -26.05 -1.80 -6.25
CA GLU A 171 -26.43 -2.51 -5.02
C GLU A 171 -27.67 -3.36 -5.21
N ARG A 172 -28.77 -2.80 -5.72
CA ARG A 172 -30.01 -3.55 -5.96
C ARG A 172 -29.90 -4.60 -7.06
N ARG A 173 -29.07 -4.37 -8.07
CA ARG A 173 -28.98 -5.20 -9.29
C ARG A 173 -27.94 -6.31 -9.21
N LYS A 174 -26.83 -6.07 -8.51
CA LYS A 174 -25.65 -6.93 -8.45
C LYS A 174 -25.19 -7.22 -7.02
N GLY A 175 -25.85 -6.65 -6.01
CA GLY A 175 -25.55 -6.90 -4.61
C GLY A 175 -25.73 -8.37 -4.27
N LYS A 176 -24.80 -8.89 -3.47
CA LYS A 176 -24.81 -10.27 -3.00
C LYS A 176 -24.55 -10.29 -1.50
N TYR A 177 -25.16 -11.23 -0.80
CA TYR A 177 -24.89 -11.45 0.62
C TYR A 177 -24.01 -12.68 0.84
N SER A 178 -23.02 -12.56 1.73
CA SER A 178 -22.13 -13.64 2.13
C SER A 178 -22.41 -14.02 3.57
N ARG A 179 -23.15 -15.12 3.78
CA ARG A 179 -23.48 -15.65 5.12
C ARG A 179 -22.22 -15.91 5.97
N LYS A 180 -21.20 -16.55 5.39
CA LYS A 180 -19.91 -16.85 6.05
C LYS A 180 -19.22 -15.62 6.65
N HIS A 181 -19.33 -14.47 5.97
CA HIS A 181 -18.65 -13.24 6.36
C HIS A 181 -19.62 -12.16 6.84
N LYS A 182 -20.90 -12.51 7.04
CA LYS A 182 -22.00 -11.59 7.41
C LYS A 182 -21.87 -10.22 6.71
N SER A 183 -21.77 -10.23 5.39
CA SER A 183 -21.46 -9.04 4.59
C SER A 183 -22.19 -8.99 3.25
N HIS A 184 -22.58 -7.78 2.85
CA HIS A 184 -23.01 -7.46 1.49
C HIS A 184 -21.81 -7.08 0.64
N TYR A 185 -21.82 -7.47 -0.62
CA TYR A 185 -20.77 -7.08 -1.56
C TYR A 185 -21.31 -6.86 -2.98
N ILE A 186 -20.59 -6.02 -3.73
CA ILE A 186 -20.87 -5.69 -5.13
C ILE A 186 -19.56 -5.79 -5.89
N THR A 187 -19.59 -6.38 -7.08
CA THR A 187 -18.43 -6.42 -7.98
C THR A 187 -18.72 -5.75 -9.30
N VAL A 188 -17.82 -4.87 -9.73
CA VAL A 188 -17.92 -4.13 -11.00
C VAL A 188 -16.57 -4.20 -11.70
N VAL A 189 -16.58 -4.50 -12.99
CA VAL A 189 -15.39 -4.32 -13.85
C VAL A 189 -15.48 -2.93 -14.45
N ALA A 190 -14.38 -2.18 -14.37
CA ALA A 190 -14.27 -0.80 -14.82
C ALA A 190 -12.86 -0.54 -15.36
N ASP A 191 -12.69 0.57 -16.07
CA ASP A 191 -11.38 1.16 -16.35
C ASP A 191 -11.04 2.20 -15.28
N TYR A 192 -9.79 2.19 -14.83
CA TYR A 192 -9.21 3.22 -13.99
C TYR A 192 -7.94 3.76 -14.64
N LYS A 193 -8.05 4.95 -15.25
CA LYS A 193 -6.91 5.65 -15.87
C LYS A 193 -6.18 4.82 -16.94
N GLY A 194 -6.92 4.01 -17.71
CA GLY A 194 -6.41 3.15 -18.77
C GLY A 194 -6.08 1.72 -18.32
N GLU A 195 -6.29 1.39 -17.05
CA GLU A 195 -6.06 0.04 -16.51
C GLU A 195 -7.40 -0.65 -16.22
N ALA A 196 -7.58 -1.85 -16.76
CA ALA A 196 -8.74 -2.66 -16.47
C ALA A 196 -8.70 -3.16 -15.02
N VAL A 197 -9.68 -2.76 -14.22
CA VAL A 197 -9.79 -3.10 -12.81
C VAL A 197 -11.11 -3.77 -12.47
N LYS A 198 -11.09 -4.58 -11.43
CA LYS A 198 -12.27 -5.08 -10.75
C LYS A 198 -12.38 -4.40 -9.40
N LEU A 199 -13.48 -3.69 -9.22
CA LEU A 199 -13.88 -3.04 -7.99
C LEU A 199 -14.73 -4.01 -7.20
N PHE A 200 -14.34 -4.25 -5.95
CA PHE A 200 -15.04 -5.09 -5.00
C PHE A 200 -15.43 -4.23 -3.80
N TYR A 201 -16.71 -3.85 -3.77
CA TYR A 201 -17.28 -3.11 -2.65
C TYR A 201 -17.83 -4.09 -1.63
N ILE A 202 -17.57 -3.85 -0.35
CA ILE A 202 -18.06 -4.68 0.75
C ILE A 202 -18.59 -3.83 1.91
N LYS A 203 -19.73 -4.24 2.48
CA LYS A 203 -20.29 -3.71 3.71
C LYS A 203 -20.59 -4.85 4.66
N TYR A 204 -19.92 -4.88 5.81
CA TYR A 204 -20.23 -5.84 6.87
C TYR A 204 -21.54 -5.47 7.56
N HIS A 205 -22.23 -6.45 8.13
CA HIS A 205 -23.57 -6.30 8.72
C HIS A 205 -23.69 -5.09 9.67
N ASN A 206 -22.68 -4.84 10.51
CA ASN A 206 -22.68 -3.74 11.48
C ASN A 206 -21.84 -2.54 11.05
N ALA A 207 -21.26 -2.56 9.85
CA ALA A 207 -20.45 -1.45 9.35
C ALA A 207 -21.34 -0.35 8.78
N LYS A 208 -21.07 0.90 9.18
CA LYS A 208 -21.76 2.07 8.62
C LYS A 208 -21.36 2.29 7.16
N GLU A 209 -20.10 2.05 6.83
CA GLU A 209 -19.49 2.38 5.55
C GLU A 209 -19.13 1.15 4.70
N TRP A 210 -19.15 1.36 3.39
CA TRP A 210 -18.61 0.42 2.43
C TRP A 210 -17.08 0.56 2.36
N LYS A 211 -16.38 -0.57 2.22
CA LYS A 211 -14.95 -0.61 1.88
C LYS A 211 -14.78 -1.01 0.42
N LEU A 212 -13.71 -0.55 -0.21
CA LEU A 212 -13.35 -0.90 -1.58
C LEU A 212 -12.02 -1.67 -1.60
N LEU A 213 -12.06 -2.83 -2.26
CA LEU A 213 -10.88 -3.53 -2.75
C LEU A 213 -10.81 -3.36 -4.26
N LEU A 214 -9.64 -2.99 -4.76
CA LEU A 214 -9.35 -2.86 -6.18
C LEU A 214 -8.35 -3.92 -6.58
N THR A 215 -8.58 -4.56 -7.73
CA THR A 215 -7.60 -5.46 -8.32
C THR A 215 -7.53 -5.33 -9.84
N THR A 216 -6.35 -5.54 -10.39
CA THR A 216 -6.13 -5.66 -11.84
C THR A 216 -6.41 -7.07 -12.37
N ILE A 217 -6.83 -8.00 -11.51
CA ILE A 217 -7.25 -9.35 -11.90
C ILE A 217 -8.74 -9.28 -12.28
N VAL A 218 -9.08 -9.08 -13.56
CA VAL A 218 -10.49 -8.90 -13.97
C VAL A 218 -11.34 -10.15 -13.79
N TYR A 219 -10.72 -11.33 -13.94
CA TYR A 219 -11.35 -12.64 -13.70
C TYR A 219 -11.40 -13.03 -12.21
N PHE A 220 -11.00 -12.13 -11.30
CA PHE A 220 -10.93 -12.40 -9.87
C PHE A 220 -12.26 -12.95 -9.33
N THR A 221 -12.22 -14.17 -8.80
CA THR A 221 -13.42 -14.90 -8.35
C THR A 221 -13.66 -14.73 -6.85
N ARG A 222 -14.86 -15.10 -6.39
CA ARG A 222 -15.26 -15.07 -4.98
C ARG A 222 -14.34 -15.89 -4.06
N LYS A 223 -13.64 -16.91 -4.57
CA LYS A 223 -12.73 -17.78 -3.78
C LYS A 223 -11.46 -17.05 -3.36
N VAL A 224 -10.86 -16.23 -4.22
CA VAL A 224 -9.66 -15.44 -3.89
C VAL A 224 -9.99 -14.34 -2.87
N TYR A 225 -11.20 -13.81 -2.92
CA TYR A 225 -11.76 -12.91 -1.90
C TYR A 225 -11.91 -13.57 -0.52
N GLN A 226 -12.37 -14.82 -0.44
CA GLN A 226 -12.49 -15.55 0.84
C GLN A 226 -11.13 -15.69 1.53
N TYR A 227 -10.08 -15.94 0.75
CA TYR A 227 -8.70 -15.98 1.23
C TYR A 227 -8.25 -14.62 1.77
N PHE A 228 -8.52 -13.54 1.04
CA PHE A 228 -8.18 -12.18 1.47
C PHE A 228 -8.88 -11.76 2.78
N ILE A 229 -10.20 -12.00 2.92
CA ILE A 229 -10.89 -11.69 4.19
C ILE A 229 -10.32 -12.50 5.35
N SER A 230 -10.05 -13.79 5.14
CA SER A 230 -9.51 -14.65 6.20
C SER A 230 -8.07 -14.31 6.61
N LYS A 231 -7.30 -13.60 5.78
CA LYS A 231 -5.88 -13.33 6.02
C LYS A 231 -5.56 -11.86 6.29
N VAL A 232 -6.35 -10.91 5.79
CA VAL A 232 -6.09 -9.47 5.98
C VAL A 232 -6.82 -8.89 7.19
N TYR A 233 -7.91 -9.52 7.64
CA TYR A 233 -8.71 -9.03 8.77
C TYR A 233 -8.59 -9.85 10.06
N HIS A 234 -7.81 -10.94 10.06
CA HIS A 234 -7.41 -11.62 11.31
C HIS A 234 -6.06 -11.11 11.86
N PHE A 235 -5.46 -10.11 11.21
CA PHE A 235 -4.19 -9.47 11.61
C PHE A 235 -4.37 -8.01 12.08
N ASN A 236 -5.60 -7.54 12.32
CA ASN A 236 -5.89 -6.29 13.01
C ASN A 236 -6.64 -6.57 14.32
#